data_AF-A0A9W4I459-F1
#
_entry.id   AF-A0A9W4I459-F1
#
_cell.length_a   1.000
_cell.length_b   1.000
_cell.length_c   1.000
_cell.angle_alpha   90.00
_cell.angle_beta   90.00
_cell.angle_gamma   90.00
#
_symmetry.space_group_name_H-M   'P 1'
#
loop_
_entity.id
_entity.type
_entity.pdbx_description
1 polymer ?
#
loop_
_entity_poly.entity_id
_entity_poly.type
_entity_poly.pdbx_seq_one_letter_code
_entity_poly.pdbx_strand_id
1 'polypeptide(L)'
;MKPHASSQRFPAVHWIWKGAISFAYEFHPRIVVKVPQPGQENRERFNQELAIYRTFFQNGPCPYIIQYYYLSDDGIFLEYMRDVSLFFRIHQNQIRDENTKLAAKVEKLEPLHLRLQWMNHLTQAVAYLESLNLAHGDLRPENILLDRNPTEVI
;
A
#
# COMPACT_ATOMS: atom_id res chain seq x y z
N MET A 1 -7.10 15.71 -7.29
CA MET A 1 -8.35 15.59 -6.51
C MET A 1 -8.19 16.49 -5.28
N LYS A 2 -9.06 17.49 -5.06
CA LYS A 2 -8.92 18.40 -3.90
C LYS A 2 -9.40 17.67 -2.63
N PRO A 3 -8.73 17.85 -1.47
CA PRO A 3 -9.15 17.23 -0.22
C PRO A 3 -10.55 17.73 0.18
N HIS A 4 -11.42 16.80 0.61
CA HIS A 4 -12.71 17.12 1.23
C HIS A 4 -12.47 17.73 2.62
N ALA A 5 -13.37 18.59 3.13
CA ALA A 5 -13.22 19.26 4.43
C ALA A 5 -12.94 18.29 5.62
N SER A 6 -13.41 17.04 5.54
CA SER A 6 -13.14 16.00 6.55
C SER A 6 -11.74 15.35 6.47
N SER A 7 -10.98 15.59 5.40
CA SER A 7 -9.62 15.06 5.20
C SER A 7 -8.51 15.97 5.74
N GLN A 8 -8.82 17.21 6.11
CA GLN A 8 -7.88 18.17 6.71
C GLN A 8 -7.82 18.08 8.25
N ARG A 9 -7.70 16.87 8.80
CA ARG A 9 -7.46 16.72 10.24
C ARG A 9 -6.16 17.39 10.68
N PHE A 10 -5.17 17.44 9.79
CA PHE A 10 -3.87 18.08 10.01
C PHE A 10 -3.55 19.03 8.85
N PRO A 11 -3.96 20.31 8.90
CA PRO A 11 -3.83 21.23 7.77
C PRO A 11 -2.38 21.57 7.39
N ALA A 12 -1.43 21.35 8.30
CA ALA A 12 0.00 21.56 8.07
C ALA A 12 0.74 20.35 7.46
N VAL A 13 0.05 19.21 7.28
CA VAL A 13 0.66 17.96 6.81
C VAL A 13 0.12 17.61 5.43
N HIS A 14 0.99 17.18 4.51
CA HIS A 14 0.58 16.84 3.16
C HIS A 14 -0.31 15.59 3.18
N TRP A 15 -1.58 15.76 2.79
CA TRP A 15 -2.52 14.65 2.66
C TRP A 15 -2.24 13.87 1.37
N ILE A 16 -2.03 12.55 1.50
CA ILE A 16 -1.74 11.67 0.38
C ILE A 16 -3.03 11.02 -0.13
N TRP A 17 -3.80 10.41 0.78
CA TRP A 17 -4.92 9.55 0.37
C TRP A 17 -5.98 9.35 1.46
N LYS A 18 -7.20 8.96 1.03
CA LYS A 18 -8.32 8.57 1.89
C LYS A 18 -8.74 7.15 1.51
N GLY A 19 -8.72 6.26 2.50
CA GLY A 19 -9.23 4.90 2.37
C GLY A 19 -10.62 4.69 2.91
N ALA A 20 -10.98 3.42 3.07
CA ALA A 20 -12.25 3.04 3.67
C ALA A 20 -12.31 3.46 5.15
N ILE A 21 -11.25 3.17 5.93
CA ILE A 21 -11.24 3.33 7.39
C ILE A 21 -10.22 4.35 7.90
N SER A 22 -9.24 4.77 7.08
CA SER A 22 -8.13 5.63 7.49
C SER A 22 -7.82 6.70 6.45
N PHE A 23 -7.12 7.74 6.87
CA PHE A 23 -6.41 8.69 6.02
C PHE A 23 -4.92 8.36 6.01
N ALA A 24 -4.21 8.71 4.94
CA ALA A 24 -2.77 8.63 4.84
C ALA A 24 -2.19 10.05 4.64
N TYR A 25 -1.19 10.39 5.45
CA TYR A 25 -0.51 11.69 5.42
C TYR A 25 1.00 11.49 5.28
N GLU A 26 1.66 12.34 4.49
CA GLU A 26 3.12 12.37 4.43
C GLU A 26 3.64 13.01 5.71
N PHE A 27 4.30 12.22 6.56
CA PHE A 27 4.90 12.71 7.79
C PHE A 27 6.35 13.19 7.56
N HIS A 28 7.07 12.46 6.71
CA HIS A 28 8.46 12.74 6.33
C HIS A 28 8.67 12.25 4.89
N PRO A 29 9.71 12.71 4.16
CA PRO A 29 9.96 12.25 2.81
C PRO A 29 10.14 10.74 2.55
N ARG A 30 10.15 9.92 3.60
CA ARG A 30 10.21 8.45 3.52
C ARG A 30 9.18 7.76 4.42
N ILE A 31 8.29 8.54 5.06
CA ILE A 31 7.36 8.02 6.05
C ILE A 31 5.96 8.57 5.79
N VAL A 32 5.02 7.65 5.64
CA VAL A 32 3.58 7.93 5.62
C VAL A 32 2.99 7.53 6.97
N VAL A 33 2.06 8.32 7.48
CA VAL A 33 1.27 7.95 8.66
C VAL A 33 -0.16 7.67 8.24
N LYS A 34 -0.65 6.47 8.57
CA LYS A 34 -2.07 6.13 8.49
C LYS A 34 -2.75 6.48 9.80
N VAL A 35 -3.83 7.24 9.73
CA VAL A 35 -4.61 7.70 10.89
C VAL A 35 -6.07 7.28 10.70
N PRO A 36 -6.77 6.74 11.72
CA PRO A 36 -8.15 6.32 11.58
C PRO A 36 -9.06 7.51 11.26
N GLN A 37 -10.06 7.25 10.41
CA GLN A 37 -11.18 8.17 10.22
C GLN A 37 -12.02 8.22 11.50
N PRO A 38 -12.75 9.32 11.76
CA PRO A 38 -13.67 9.41 12.88
C PRO A 38 -14.72 8.28 12.85
N GLY A 39 -15.19 7.89 14.03
CA GLY A 39 -16.24 6.88 14.21
C GLY A 39 -15.73 5.60 14.87
N GLN A 40 -16.58 5.00 15.72
CA GLN A 40 -16.22 3.82 16.51
C GLN A 40 -15.88 2.62 15.62
N GLU A 41 -16.69 2.32 14.60
CA GLU A 41 -16.44 1.21 13.67
C GLU A 41 -15.09 1.34 12.94
N ASN A 42 -14.73 2.55 12.51
CA ASN A 42 -13.44 2.83 11.88
C ASN A 42 -12.29 2.61 12.85
N ARG A 43 -12.46 2.98 14.12
CA ARG A 43 -11.47 2.75 15.18
C ARG A 43 -11.30 1.26 15.46
N GLU A 44 -12.39 0.50 15.55
CA GLU A 44 -12.33 -0.95 15.76
C GLU A 44 -11.60 -1.66 14.61
N ARG A 45 -11.91 -1.32 13.36
CA ARG A 45 -11.19 -1.86 12.19
C ARG A 45 -9.74 -1.42 12.14
N PHE A 46 -9.43 -0.19 12.52
CA PHE A 46 -8.04 0.27 12.62
C PHE A 46 -7.26 -0.46 13.72
N ASN A 47 -7.91 -0.80 14.84
CA ASN A 47 -7.30 -1.61 15.89
C ASN A 47 -6.99 -3.05 15.41
N GLN A 48 -7.80 -3.61 14.51
CA GLN A 48 -7.50 -4.89 13.86
C GLN A 48 -6.25 -4.77 12.98
N GLU A 49 -6.12 -3.68 12.22
CA GLU A 49 -4.91 -3.41 11.44
C GLU A 49 -3.67 -3.24 12.35
N LEU A 50 -3.79 -2.51 13.45
CA LEU A 50 -2.73 -2.40 14.47
C LEU A 50 -2.31 -3.77 15.03
N ALA A 51 -3.27 -4.66 15.29
CA ALA A 51 -2.98 -6.00 15.79
C ALA A 51 -2.14 -6.81 14.79
N ILE A 52 -2.40 -6.68 13.49
CA ILE A 52 -1.60 -7.32 12.42
C ILE A 52 -0.14 -6.82 12.47
N TYR A 53 0.07 -5.51 12.53
CA TYR A 53 1.44 -4.95 12.62
C TYR A 53 2.15 -5.33 13.93
N ARG A 54 1.41 -5.48 15.04
CA ARG A 54 1.97 -6.02 16.29
C ARG A 54 2.42 -7.47 16.15
N THR A 55 1.69 -8.30 15.40
CA THR A 55 2.11 -9.66 15.07
C THR A 55 3.42 -9.64 14.28
N PHE A 56 3.56 -8.74 13.29
CA PHE A 56 4.82 -8.59 12.55
C PHE A 56 5.99 -8.21 13.47
N PHE A 57 5.75 -7.30 14.42
CA PHE A 57 6.76 -6.91 15.41
C PHE A 57 7.28 -8.07 16.26
N GLN A 58 6.42 -9.04 16.58
CA GLN A 58 6.81 -10.19 17.39
C GLN A 58 7.57 -11.27 16.60
N ASN A 59 7.36 -11.35 15.29
CA ASN A 59 7.89 -12.43 14.45
C ASN A 59 9.05 -12.00 13.53
N GLY A 60 9.41 -10.72 13.56
CA GLY A 60 10.48 -10.14 12.75
C GLY A 60 9.98 -9.58 11.41
N PRO A 61 10.66 -8.58 10.84
CA PRO A 61 10.19 -7.92 9.62
C PRO A 61 10.31 -8.86 8.41
N CYS A 62 9.34 -8.76 7.50
CA CYS A 62 9.46 -9.30 6.15
C CYS A 62 9.86 -8.16 5.20
N PRO A 63 10.97 -8.26 4.46
CA PRO A 63 11.41 -7.21 3.54
C PRO A 63 10.52 -7.07 2.29
N TYR A 64 9.49 -7.90 2.15
CA TYR A 64 8.51 -7.86 1.05
C TYR A 64 7.12 -7.38 1.49
N ILE A 65 7.04 -6.82 2.69
CA ILE A 65 5.87 -6.12 3.22
C ILE A 65 6.34 -4.72 3.61
N ILE A 66 5.49 -3.72 3.37
CA ILE A 66 5.74 -2.32 3.75
C ILE A 66 6.23 -2.27 5.20
N GLN A 67 7.41 -1.69 5.41
CA GLN A 67 7.98 -1.59 6.75
C GLN A 67 7.15 -0.62 7.60
N TYR A 68 6.99 -0.95 8.88
CA TYR A 68 6.47 -0.03 9.88
C TYR A 68 7.61 0.45 10.77
N TYR A 69 7.62 1.74 11.08
CA TYR A 69 8.65 2.37 11.91
C TYR A 69 8.16 2.64 13.34
N TYR A 70 6.88 2.93 13.50
CA TYR A 70 6.28 3.25 14.79
C TYR A 70 4.78 2.96 14.80
N LEU A 71 4.30 2.42 15.91
CA LEU A 71 2.88 2.12 16.15
C LEU A 71 2.40 2.92 17.35
N SER A 72 1.29 3.63 17.20
CA SER A 72 0.52 4.20 18.30
C SER A 72 -0.95 3.86 18.14
N ASP A 73 -1.75 4.10 19.19
CA ASP A 73 -3.18 3.86 19.13
C ASP A 73 -3.89 4.75 18.09
N ASP A 74 -3.25 5.85 17.68
CA ASP A 74 -3.81 6.84 16.75
C ASP A 74 -3.12 6.86 15.39
N GLY A 75 -2.07 6.06 15.19
CA GLY A 75 -1.27 6.14 13.97
C GLY A 75 -0.38 4.93 13.72
N ILE A 76 -0.28 4.55 12.45
CA ILE A 76 0.69 3.56 11.96
C ILE A 76 1.64 4.30 11.02
N PHE A 77 2.91 4.38 11.41
CA PHE A 77 3.96 5.02 10.63
C PHE A 77 4.65 3.98 9.78
N LEU A 78 4.53 4.14 8.46
CA LEU A 78 4.94 3.18 7.46
C LEU A 78 5.95 3.80 6.52
N GLU A 79 6.71 2.93 5.87
CA GLU A 79 7.52 3.27 4.72
C GLU A 79 6.70 3.90 3.61
N TYR A 80 7.20 5.02 3.10
CA TYR A 80 6.54 5.74 2.03
C TYR A 80 7.06 5.27 0.67
N MET A 81 6.30 4.36 0.05
CA MET A 81 6.45 3.95 -1.35
C MET A 81 5.94 5.08 -2.26
N ARG A 82 6.86 5.95 -2.71
CA ARG A 82 6.55 7.19 -3.44
C ARG A 82 6.20 7.02 -4.91
N ASP A 83 6.42 5.84 -5.44
CA ASP A 83 6.17 5.53 -6.83
C ASP A 83 4.73 5.03 -7.04
N VAL A 84 4.47 4.50 -8.23
CA VAL A 84 3.14 4.04 -8.62
C VAL A 84 2.88 2.62 -8.14
N SER A 85 1.61 2.31 -7.84
CA SER A 85 1.21 0.91 -7.65
C SER A 85 1.37 0.13 -8.95
N LEU A 86 1.49 -1.19 -8.84
CA LEU A 86 1.57 -2.09 -9.99
C LEU A 86 0.38 -1.89 -10.92
N PHE A 87 -0.81 -1.58 -10.39
CA PHE A 87 -1.99 -1.21 -11.17
C PHE A 87 -1.69 -0.05 -12.13
N PHE A 88 -1.20 1.07 -11.62
CA PHE A 88 -0.91 2.25 -12.44
C PHE A 88 0.15 1.96 -13.49
N ARG A 89 1.20 1.20 -13.12
CA ARG A 89 2.27 0.82 -14.05
C ARG A 89 1.76 -0.06 -15.20
N ILE A 90 0.95 -1.07 -14.90
CA ILE A 90 0.30 -1.91 -15.93
C ILE A 90 -0.64 -1.07 -16.79
N HIS A 91 -1.41 -0.17 -16.16
CA HIS A 91 -2.38 0.68 -16.84
C HIS A 91 -1.72 1.64 -17.83
N GLN A 92 -0.58 2.24 -17.49
CA GLN A 92 0.17 3.13 -18.37
C GLN A 92 0.74 2.44 -19.62
N ASN A 93 0.90 1.13 -19.56
CA ASN A 93 1.40 0.32 -20.67
C ASN A 93 0.27 -0.20 -21.60
N GLN A 94 -0.98 0.25 -21.39
CA GLN A 94 -2.18 -0.21 -22.11
C GLN A 94 -2.90 0.95 -22.79
N ILE A 95 -3.39 0.71 -24.01
CA ILE A 95 -4.45 1.52 -24.60
C ILE A 95 -5.79 0.90 -24.21
N ARG A 96 -6.70 1.74 -23.71
CA ARG A 96 -8.03 1.32 -23.29
C ARG A 96 -9.09 1.90 -24.20
N ASP A 97 -10.10 1.09 -24.48
CA ASP A 97 -11.28 1.55 -25.18
C ASP A 97 -12.02 2.59 -24.31
N GLU A 98 -12.34 3.74 -24.90
CA GLU A 98 -12.87 4.87 -24.14
C GLU A 98 -14.27 4.60 -23.57
N ASN A 99 -15.05 3.73 -24.22
CA ASN A 99 -16.44 3.43 -23.87
C ASN A 99 -16.53 2.34 -22.80
N THR A 100 -15.75 1.27 -22.96
CA THR A 100 -15.80 0.07 -22.10
C THR A 100 -14.76 0.09 -20.98
N LYS A 101 -13.73 0.95 -21.10
CA LYS A 101 -12.54 0.98 -20.23
C LYS A 101 -11.72 -0.31 -20.22
N LEU A 102 -12.03 -1.27 -21.10
CA LEU A 102 -11.28 -2.50 -21.28
C LEU A 102 -9.96 -2.23 -22.01
N ALA A 103 -8.94 -3.03 -21.72
CA ALA A 103 -7.68 -2.96 -22.44
C ALA A 103 -7.89 -3.43 -23.88
N ALA A 104 -7.78 -2.50 -24.83
CA ALA A 104 -7.88 -2.78 -26.26
C ALA A 104 -6.54 -3.28 -26.81
N LYS A 105 -5.43 -2.77 -26.26
CA LYS A 105 -4.07 -3.14 -26.66
C LYS A 105 -3.09 -2.96 -25.51
N VAL A 106 -2.08 -3.82 -25.46
CA VAL A 106 -0.88 -3.62 -24.61
C VAL A 106 0.21 -3.04 -25.49
N GLU A 107 0.66 -1.83 -25.19
CA GLU A 107 1.72 -1.15 -25.95
C GLU A 107 3.11 -1.64 -25.56
N LYS A 108 3.29 -1.92 -24.27
CA LYS A 108 4.59 -2.30 -23.70
C LYS A 108 4.40 -3.39 -22.66
N LEU A 109 5.23 -4.43 -22.73
CA LEU A 109 5.34 -5.39 -21.64
C LEU A 109 6.48 -4.97 -20.72
N GLU A 110 6.27 -5.18 -19.42
CA GLU A 110 7.37 -5.09 -18.48
C GLU A 110 8.39 -6.21 -18.78
N PRO A 111 9.70 -5.91 -18.70
CA PRO A 111 10.75 -6.91 -18.89
C PRO A 111 10.50 -8.19 -18.09
N LEU A 112 10.80 -9.34 -18.70
CA LEU A 112 10.54 -10.64 -18.07
C LEU A 112 11.22 -10.77 -16.70
N HIS A 113 12.46 -10.30 -16.56
CA HIS A 113 13.19 -10.36 -15.30
C HIS A 113 12.47 -9.59 -14.18
N LEU A 114 11.90 -8.41 -14.45
CA LEU A 114 11.13 -7.65 -13.46
C LEU A 114 9.85 -8.38 -13.06
N ARG A 115 9.14 -8.96 -14.03
CA ARG A 115 7.92 -9.75 -13.74
C ARG A 115 8.23 -10.94 -12.85
N LEU A 116 9.32 -11.66 -13.13
CA LEU A 116 9.77 -12.80 -12.30
C LEU A 116 10.17 -12.33 -10.91
N GLN A 117 10.88 -11.20 -10.80
CA GLN A 117 11.28 -10.62 -9.52
C GLN A 117 10.06 -10.21 -8.68
N TRP A 118 9.09 -9.49 -9.24
CA TRP A 118 7.87 -9.10 -8.53
C TRP A 118 7.05 -10.31 -8.09
N MET A 119 6.94 -11.34 -8.94
CA MET A 119 6.28 -12.60 -8.53
C MET A 119 7.02 -13.25 -7.38
N ASN A 120 8.35 -13.31 -7.40
CA ASN A 120 9.14 -13.88 -6.32
C ASN A 120 9.00 -13.10 -5.00
N HIS A 121 8.97 -11.77 -5.05
CA HIS A 121 8.75 -10.93 -3.86
C HIS A 121 7.35 -11.15 -3.30
N LEU A 122 6.34 -11.16 -4.18
CA LEU A 122 4.95 -11.43 -3.80
C LEU A 122 4.78 -12.80 -3.15
N THR A 123 5.41 -13.85 -3.70
CA THR A 123 5.35 -15.20 -3.11
C THR A 123 6.03 -15.27 -1.76
N GLN A 124 7.13 -14.54 -1.55
CA GLN A 124 7.81 -14.49 -0.26
C GLN A 124 6.98 -13.70 0.78
N ALA A 125 6.34 -12.60 0.38
CA ALA A 125 5.42 -11.87 1.25
C ALA A 125 4.23 -12.75 1.68
N VAL A 126 3.62 -13.47 0.74
CA VAL A 126 2.50 -14.38 1.02
C VAL A 126 2.95 -15.55 1.90
N ALA A 127 4.08 -16.20 1.60
CA ALA A 127 4.60 -17.28 2.42
C ALA A 127 4.90 -16.82 3.86
N TYR A 128 5.39 -15.58 4.04
CA TYR A 128 5.56 -14.99 5.36
C TYR A 128 4.21 -14.80 6.07
N LEU A 129 3.18 -14.26 5.41
CA LEU A 129 1.85 -14.14 6.01
C LEU A 129 1.28 -15.51 6.40
N GLU A 130 1.42 -16.51 5.54
CA GLU A 130 0.97 -17.88 5.80
C GLU A 130 1.69 -18.50 7.00
N SER A 131 2.99 -18.23 7.16
CA SER A 131 3.76 -18.67 8.34
C SER A 131 3.24 -18.10 9.67
N LEU A 132 2.54 -16.96 9.60
CA LEU A 132 1.87 -16.31 10.73
C LEU A 132 0.39 -16.70 10.84
N ASN A 133 -0.08 -17.65 10.02
CA ASN A 133 -1.49 -18.02 9.89
C ASN A 133 -2.39 -16.82 9.52
N LEU A 134 -1.87 -15.92 8.69
CA LEU A 134 -2.56 -14.75 8.16
C LEU A 134 -2.75 -14.88 6.64
N ALA A 135 -3.80 -14.23 6.15
CA ALA A 135 -4.01 -14.00 4.72
C ALA A 135 -4.24 -12.50 4.49
N HIS A 136 -3.74 -11.94 3.38
CA HIS A 136 -3.90 -10.52 3.08
C HIS A 136 -5.39 -10.15 2.83
N GLY A 137 -6.16 -11.03 2.18
CA GLY A 137 -7.60 -10.85 1.96
C GLY A 137 -8.03 -9.85 0.86
N ASP A 138 -7.09 -9.12 0.26
CA ASP A 138 -7.35 -8.17 -0.85
C ASP A 138 -6.09 -8.00 -1.72
N LEU A 139 -5.48 -9.12 -2.12
CA LEU A 139 -4.26 -9.08 -2.92
C LEU A 139 -4.60 -8.76 -4.38
N ARG A 140 -4.24 -7.55 -4.81
CA ARG A 140 -4.53 -7.01 -6.16
C ARG A 140 -3.49 -5.98 -6.57
N PRO A 141 -3.35 -5.66 -7.88
CA PRO A 141 -2.31 -4.74 -8.36
C PRO A 141 -2.31 -3.35 -7.71
N GLU A 142 -3.46 -2.88 -7.21
CA GLU A 142 -3.58 -1.59 -6.52
C GLU A 142 -2.89 -1.59 -5.15
N ASN A 143 -2.80 -2.75 -4.50
CA ASN A 143 -2.19 -2.93 -3.17
C ASN A 143 -0.73 -3.41 -3.26
N ILE A 144 -0.17 -3.53 -4.47
CA ILE A 144 1.25 -3.82 -4.69
C ILE A 144 1.94 -2.50 -5.03
N LEU A 145 2.74 -1.99 -4.10
CA LEU A 145 3.45 -0.72 -4.27
C LEU A 145 4.86 -0.97 -4.81
N LEU A 146 5.36 -0.06 -5.64
CA LEU A 146 6.70 -0.14 -6.18
C LEU A 146 7.55 0.98 -5.58
N ASP A 147 8.83 0.69 -5.30
CA ASP A 147 9.80 1.72 -4.92
C ASP A 147 10.42 2.37 -6.17
N ARG A 148 11.03 3.54 -5.99
CA ARG A 148 11.70 4.37 -7.00
C ARG A 148 12.86 3.69 -7.72
N ASN A 149 13.33 2.55 -7.23
CA ASN A 149 14.39 1.80 -7.88
C ASN A 149 13.81 0.64 -8.70
N PRO A 150 13.97 0.64 -10.04
CA PRO A 150 13.52 -0.47 -10.89
C PRO A 150 14.25 -1.81 -10.66
N THR A 151 15.17 -1.88 -9.69
CA THR A 151 15.93 -3.09 -9.32
C THR A 151 15.60 -3.64 -7.93
N GLU A 152 14.83 -2.93 -7.10
CA GLU A 152 14.44 -3.39 -5.75
C GLU A 152 12.97 -3.08 -5.51
N VAL A 153 12.21 -4.08 -5.07
CA VAL A 153 10.80 -3.92 -4.66
C VAL A 153 10.65 -4.56 -3.29
N ILE A 154 9.99 -3.84 -2.40
CA ILE A 154 9.46 -4.33 -1.12
C ILE A 154 8.07 -4.86 -1.45
#